data_AF-A0AAV0NT44-F1
#
_entry.id   AF-A0AAV0NT44-F1
#
_cell.length_a   1.000
_cell.length_b   1.000
_cell.length_c   1.000
_cell.angle_alpha   90.00
_cell.angle_beta   90.00
_cell.angle_gamma   90.00
#
_symmetry.space_group_name_H-M   'P 1'
#
loop_
_entity.id
_entity.type
_entity.pdbx_description
1 polymer ?
#
loop_
_entity_poly.entity_id
_entity_poly.type
_entity_poly.pdbx_seq_one_letter_code
_entity_poly.pdbx_strand_id
1 'polypeptide(L)' 'MGAYAINLGGGSITHAELAGIAEGLRVAWEKGARKVVLQTDSAAALSLFQSTTSCHPHYTMTSTIRRLLERE' A
#
# COMPACT_ATOMS: atom_id res chain seq x y z
N MET A 1 17.33 -3.10 13.93
CA MET A 1 15.87 -3.12 13.71
C MET A 1 15.41 -1.68 13.67
N GLY A 2 15.03 -1.15 12.51
CA GLY A 2 14.47 0.20 12.40
C GLY A 2 12.94 0.13 12.52
N ALA A 3 12.34 1.04 13.26
CA ALA A 3 10.89 1.21 13.28
C ALA A 3 10.50 2.36 12.34
N TYR A 4 9.34 2.24 11.70
CA TYR A 4 8.72 3.30 10.92
C TYR A 4 7.40 3.67 11.58
N ALA A 5 7.15 4.96 11.77
CA ALA A 5 5.91 5.48 12.33
C ALA A 5 5.48 6.72 11.55
N ILE A 6 4.19 6.79 11.22
CA ILE A 6 3.56 7.91 10.51
C ILE A 6 2.25 8.27 11.22
N ASN A 7 2.00 9.56 11.41
CA ASN A 7 0.73 10.05 11.94
C ASN A 7 -0.22 10.31 10.76
N LEU A 8 -1.26 9.49 10.64
CA LEU A 8 -2.25 9.58 9.57
C LEU A 8 -3.47 10.44 9.95
N GLY A 9 -3.52 10.96 11.17
CA GLY A 9 -4.72 11.62 11.70
C GLY A 9 -5.86 10.63 11.90
N GLY A 10 -7.09 11.05 11.57
CA GLY A 10 -8.28 10.20 11.65
C GLY A 10 -8.46 9.33 10.40
N GLY A 11 -8.77 8.04 10.57
CA GLY A 11 -8.99 7.12 9.47
C GLY A 11 -9.45 5.73 9.92
N SER A 12 -9.72 4.86 8.95
CA SER A 12 -9.98 3.44 9.20
C SER A 12 -8.68 2.65 9.34
N ILE A 13 -8.75 1.47 9.98
CA ILE A 13 -7.62 0.53 10.04
C ILE A 13 -7.11 0.22 8.62
N THR A 14 -8.02 -0.01 7.68
CA THR A 14 -7.69 -0.24 6.28
C THR A 14 -6.97 0.94 5.62
N HIS A 15 -7.34 2.18 5.96
CA HIS A 15 -6.60 3.35 5.50
C HIS A 15 -5.16 3.31 6.01
N ALA A 16 -4.96 2.97 7.29
CA ALA A 16 -3.63 2.91 7.89
C ALA A 16 -2.75 1.83 7.25
N GLU A 17 -3.31 0.66 6.97
CA GLU A 17 -2.61 -0.43 6.28
C GLU A 17 -2.21 -0.02 4.86
N LEU A 18 -3.15 0.53 4.07
CA LEU A 18 -2.86 0.98 2.71
C LEU A 18 -1.80 2.09 2.69
N ALA A 19 -1.84 3.01 3.65
CA ALA A 19 -0.83 4.07 3.77
C ALA A 19 0.56 3.50 4.08
N GLY A 20 0.65 2.55 5.02
CA GLY A 20 1.90 1.86 5.35
C GLY A 20 2.47 1.10 4.16
N ILE A 21 1.62 0.43 3.38
CA ILE A 21 2.02 -0.28 2.16
C ILE A 21 2.54 0.70 1.11
N ALA A 22 1.79 1.75 0.79
CA ALA A 22 2.18 2.73 -0.22
C ALA A 22 3.54 3.37 0.10
N GLU A 23 3.75 3.72 1.36
CA GLU A 23 4.99 4.34 1.83
C GLU A 23 6.16 3.36 1.86
N GLY A 24 5.94 2.12 2.30
CA GLY A 24 6.95 1.06 2.24
C GLY A 24 7.43 0.80 0.81
N LEU A 25 6.49 0.80 -0.16
CA LEU A 25 6.81 0.72 -1.57
C LEU A 25 7.59 1.96 -2.04
N ARG A 26 7.15 3.19 -1.72
CA ARG A 26 7.90 4.40 -2.08
C ARG A 26 9.36 4.33 -1.62
N VAL A 27 9.59 3.97 -0.35
CA VAL A 27 10.92 3.85 0.24
C VAL A 27 11.76 2.76 -0.42
N ALA A 28 11.19 1.60 -0.73
CA ALA A 28 11.93 0.54 -1.40
C ALA A 28 12.39 0.96 -2.81
N TRP A 29 11.58 1.73 -3.53
CA TRP A 29 11.90 2.19 -4.89
C TRP A 29 12.96 3.28 -4.84
N GLU A 30 12.88 4.20 -3.88
CA GLU A 30 13.92 5.21 -3.63
C GLU A 30 15.26 4.58 -3.24
N LYS A 31 15.24 3.45 -2.55
CA LYS A 31 16.45 2.65 -2.25
C LYS A 31 16.97 1.85 -3.44
N GLY A 32 16.33 1.95 -4.60
CA GLY A 32 16.79 1.29 -5.83
C GLY A 32 16.33 -0.17 -5.96
N ALA A 33 15.35 -0.62 -5.18
CA ALA A 33 14.75 -1.93 -5.42
C ALA A 33 14.16 -2.01 -6.84
N ARG A 34 14.22 -3.20 -7.43
CA ARG A 34 13.67 -3.50 -8.77
C ARG A 34 12.65 -4.62 -8.75
N LYS A 35 12.63 -5.41 -7.67
CA LYS A 35 11.67 -6.47 -7.45
C LYS A 35 11.27 -6.43 -6.00
N VAL A 36 9.97 -6.27 -5.75
CA VAL A 36 9.44 -6.18 -4.39
C VAL A 36 8.28 -7.14 -4.24
N VAL A 37 8.30 -7.86 -3.13
CA VAL A 37 7.22 -8.74 -2.72
C VAL A 37 6.53 -8.08 -1.53
N LEU A 38 5.24 -7.78 -1.69
CA LEU A 38 4.42 -7.29 -0.60
C LEU A 38 3.87 -8.48 0.19
N GLN A 39 4.10 -8.47 1.51
CA GLN A 39 3.46 -9.40 2.45
C GLN A 39 2.63 -8.58 3.43
N THR A 40 1.37 -8.97 3.61
CA THR A 40 0.43 -8.36 4.56
C THR A 40 -0.47 -9.44 5.16
N ASP A 41 -0.75 -9.32 6.45
CA ASP A 41 -1.71 -10.14 7.19
C ASP A 41 -3.16 -9.60 7.08
N SER A 42 -3.35 -8.45 6.43
CA SER A 42 -4.67 -7.86 6.22
C SER A 42 -5.36 -8.42 4.98
N ALA A 43 -6.35 -9.28 5.23
CA ALA A 43 -7.27 -9.74 4.20
C ALA A 43 -8.06 -8.58 3.57
N ALA A 44 -8.36 -7.53 4.33
CA ALA A 44 -9.05 -6.34 3.84
C ALA A 44 -8.21 -5.59 2.80
N ALA A 45 -6.92 -5.35 3.10
CA ALA A 45 -6.00 -4.73 2.16
C ALA A 45 -5.85 -5.57 0.87
N LEU A 46 -5.69 -6.89 1.01
CA LEU A 46 -5.61 -7.81 -0.13
C LEU A 46 -6.88 -7.76 -1.01
N SER A 47 -8.06 -7.77 -0.40
CA SER A 47 -9.33 -7.71 -1.15
C SER A 47 -9.46 -6.42 -1.97
N LEU A 48 -8.93 -5.30 -1.46
CA LEU A 48 -8.95 -4.02 -2.15
C LEU A 48 -7.95 -3.95 -3.30
N PHE A 49 -6.84 -4.69 -3.24
CA PHE A 49 -5.92 -4.84 -4.37
C PHE A 49 -6.48 -5.73 -5.48
N GLN A 50 -7.36 -6.67 -5.15
CA GLN A 50 -8.02 -7.53 -6.13
C GLN A 50 -9.28 -6.87 -6.71
N SER A 51 -9.87 -5.92 -6.00
CA SER A 51 -11.04 -5.18 -6.47
C SER A 51 -10.70 -4.24 -7.64
N THR A 52 -11.50 -4.34 -8.70
CA THR A 52 -11.45 -3.46 -9.89
C THR A 52 -12.45 -2.31 -9.80
N THR A 53 -13.19 -2.19 -8.69
CA THR A 53 -14.23 -1.18 -8.53
C THR A 53 -13.63 0.22 -8.37
N SER A 54 -13.85 1.06 -9.38
CA SER A 54 -13.35 2.44 -9.45
C SER A 54 -14.04 3.43 -8.49
N CYS A 55 -15.20 3.07 -7.93
CA CYS A 55 -15.97 3.89 -7.00
C CYS A 55 -15.68 3.65 -5.51
N HIS A 56 -14.58 2.98 -5.17
CA HIS A 56 -14.22 2.75 -3.76
C HIS A 56 -13.51 3.97 -3.15
N PRO A 57 -13.79 4.38 -1.90
CA PRO A 57 -13.12 5.52 -1.25
C PRO A 57 -11.59 5.42 -1.22
N HIS A 58 -11.04 4.19 -1.24
CA HIS A 58 -9.60 3.93 -1.25
C HIS A 58 -9.03 3.60 -2.65
N TYR A 59 -9.82 3.73 -3.72
CA TYR A 59 -9.43 3.32 -5.08
C TYR A 59 -8.15 4.00 -5.59
N THR A 60 -7.96 5.30 -5.31
CA THR A 60 -6.76 6.04 -5.73
C THR A 60 -5.49 5.49 -5.08
N MET A 61 -5.55 5.11 -3.81
CA MET A 61 -4.41 4.51 -3.11
C MET A 61 -4.15 3.09 -3.61
N THR A 62 -5.20 2.27 -3.74
CA THR A 62 -5.04 0.87 -4.18
C THR A 62 -4.53 0.77 -5.61
N SER A 63 -4.98 1.65 -6.50
CA SER A 63 -4.46 1.73 -7.89
C SER A 63 -3.01 2.19 -7.94
N THR A 64 -2.60 3.14 -7.08
CA THR A 64 -1.20 3.57 -6.99
C THR A 64 -0.30 2.42 -6.49
N ILE A 65 -0.72 1.72 -5.44
CA ILE A 65 0.00 0.56 -4.90
C ILE A 65 0.13 -0.53 -5.98
N ARG A 66 -0.98 -0.86 -6.68
CA ARG A 66 -0.97 -1.85 -7.76
C ARG A 66 0.03 -1.49 -8.86
N ARG A 67 0.00 -0.23 -9.33
CA ARG A 67 0.96 0.26 -10.33
C ARG A 67 2.40 0.18 -9.86
N LEU A 68 2.66 0.39 -8.57
CA LEU A 68 4.00 0.24 -8.02
C LEU A 68 4.44 -1.22 -8.02
N LEU A 69 3.57 -2.14 -7.59
CA LEU A 69 3.85 -3.59 -7.60
C LEU A 69 4.07 -4.16 -9.01
N GLU A 70 3.39 -3.60 -10.01
CA GLU A 70 3.49 -4.03 -11.43
C GLU A 70 4.66 -3.38 -12.19
N ARG A 71 5.43 -2.46 -11.59
CA ARG A 71 6.65 -1.92 -12.21
C ARG A 71 7.75 -3.00 -12.18
N GLU A 72 7.86 -3.76 -13.27
CA GLU A 72 9.05 -4.55 -13.63
C GLU A 72 10.26 -3.66 -13.96
#